data_AF-A0A7S4SQ85-F1
#
_entry.id   AF-A0A7S4SQ85-F1
#
_cell.length_a   1.000
_cell.length_b   1.000
_cell.length_c   1.000
_cell.angle_alpha   90.00
_cell.angle_beta   90.00
_cell.angle_gamma   90.00
#
_symmetry.space_group_name_H-M   'P 1'
#
loop_
_entity.id
_entity.type
_entity.pdbx_description
1 polymer ?
#
loop_
_entity_poly.entity_id
_entity_poly.type
_entity_poly.pdbx_seq_one_letter_code
_entity_poly.pdbx_strand_id
1 'polypeptide(L)'
;CSALAFRPVRRRSCEERGAEWCSGAVRVLVATVGEEGELEGSGCSSARAPRIEQWCRRCGLEDVSVLAGDFCLPELQEAIWQLGERCEPGDACVLHLEGLASLCGDGAGGWQQDRDCSGTGGFKVQLPELPFLEALPSHVTVVCISDAPGGGALLDVEAAVPAPLTSGGFRDGDFVRLSSDLRFVRETFAQLGYGWALPMHEMLGRIFRVLEAPSPGTVGLPSPDGSCGGVWYFPAAVLQKDGTPRVIQLSIWTDAEGSPPGTGQEVGLCAAALLRTAEALSLADGPCGLSCQDLLKELCEQASELADACGMPPVRTSLRSHPDEGVASDVRWPIAAAPQEMAR
;
A
#
# COMPACT_ATOMS: atom_id res chain seq x y z
N CYS A 1 36.60 6.88 17.89
CA CYS A 1 35.49 6.17 17.23
C CYS A 1 34.49 5.75 18.30
N SER A 2 33.49 6.58 18.56
CA SER A 2 32.45 6.32 19.57
C SER A 2 31.25 5.68 18.88
N ALA A 3 30.96 4.43 19.23
CA ALA A 3 29.77 3.73 18.79
C ALA A 3 28.55 4.23 19.58
N LEU A 4 27.55 4.74 18.87
CA LEU A 4 26.26 5.10 19.43
C LEU A 4 25.51 3.81 19.79
N ALA A 5 25.26 3.60 21.08
CA ALA A 5 24.42 2.52 21.57
C ALA A 5 22.96 2.82 21.22
N PHE A 6 22.39 2.04 20.31
CA PHE A 6 20.95 2.00 20.05
C PHE A 6 20.23 1.56 21.33
N ARG A 7 19.38 2.43 21.87
CA ARG A 7 18.48 2.06 22.97
C ARG A 7 17.28 1.31 22.39
N PRO A 8 17.00 0.08 22.83
CA PRO A 8 15.79 -0.61 22.43
C PRO A 8 14.57 0.14 22.96
N VAL A 9 13.69 0.55 22.05
CA VAL A 9 12.39 1.13 22.39
C VAL A 9 11.59 0.07 23.15
N ARG A 10 11.17 0.40 24.37
CA ARG A 10 10.28 -0.47 25.17
C ARG A 10 8.95 -0.59 24.44
N ARG A 11 8.69 -1.74 23.80
CA ARG A 11 7.37 -2.10 23.27
C ARG A 11 6.37 -2.16 24.42
N ARG A 12 5.31 -1.34 24.36
CA ARG A 12 4.17 -1.43 25.28
C ARG A 12 3.43 -2.73 24.97
N SER A 13 3.05 -3.47 26.01
CA SER A 13 2.15 -4.61 25.89
C SER A 13 0.75 -4.09 25.54
N CYS A 14 0.43 -4.07 24.24
CA CYS A 14 -0.95 -3.91 23.77
C CYS A 14 -1.76 -5.11 24.25
N GLU A 15 -2.70 -4.87 25.18
CA GLU A 15 -3.78 -5.81 25.48
C GLU A 15 -4.64 -6.05 24.23
N GLU A 16 -5.17 -7.28 24.12
CA GLU A 16 -5.98 -7.92 23.08
C GLU A 16 -7.24 -7.17 22.59
N ARG A 17 -7.14 -5.90 22.22
CA ARG A 17 -8.07 -5.32 21.25
C ARG A 17 -7.49 -5.60 19.87
N GLY A 18 -8.21 -6.37 19.06
CA GLY A 18 -7.85 -6.55 17.65
C GLY A 18 -7.57 -5.18 17.05
N ALA A 19 -6.42 -5.04 16.38
CA ALA A 19 -6.01 -3.75 15.82
C ALA A 19 -7.13 -3.22 14.92
N GLU A 20 -7.78 -2.12 15.32
CA GLU A 20 -8.79 -1.51 14.48
C GLU A 20 -8.07 -0.94 13.24
N TRP A 21 -8.67 -1.12 12.07
CA TRP A 21 -8.12 -0.58 10.83
C TRP A 21 -7.92 0.92 10.93
N CYS A 22 -6.77 1.42 10.50
CA CYS A 22 -6.41 2.85 10.56
C CYS A 22 -6.41 3.44 11.99
N SER A 23 -6.21 2.62 13.03
CA SER A 23 -6.01 3.09 14.41
C SER A 23 -4.56 3.47 14.74
N GLY A 24 -3.64 3.10 13.86
CA GLY A 24 -2.20 3.34 14.00
C GLY A 24 -1.72 4.66 13.39
N ALA A 25 -0.42 4.72 13.09
CA ALA A 25 0.21 5.86 12.44
C ALA A 25 -0.13 5.92 10.94
N VAL A 26 -0.19 7.14 10.42
CA VAL A 26 -0.28 7.42 8.98
C VAL A 26 1.12 7.76 8.48
N ARG A 27 1.60 7.03 7.47
CA ARG A 27 2.89 7.27 6.82
C ARG A 27 2.68 7.60 5.37
N VAL A 28 3.40 8.59 4.86
CA VAL A 28 3.22 9.06 3.48
C VAL A 28 4.56 8.98 2.74
N LEU A 29 4.54 8.42 1.54
CA LEU A 29 5.63 8.54 0.57
C LEU A 29 5.12 9.34 -0.63
N VAL A 30 5.79 10.45 -0.92
CA VAL A 30 5.55 11.27 -2.11
C VAL A 30 6.72 11.07 -3.06
N ALA A 31 6.49 10.42 -4.19
CA ALA A 31 7.48 10.22 -5.23
C ALA A 31 7.09 10.98 -6.50
N THR A 32 7.94 11.91 -6.97
CA THR A 32 7.67 12.70 -8.17
C THR A 32 8.89 12.75 -9.07
N VAL A 33 8.79 12.14 -10.24
CA VAL A 33 9.84 12.18 -11.27
C VAL A 33 9.69 13.44 -12.09
N GLY A 34 10.76 14.20 -12.28
CA GLY A 34 10.72 15.39 -13.14
C GLY A 34 12.11 15.87 -13.48
N GLU A 35 12.31 16.23 -14.75
CA GLU A 35 13.59 16.74 -15.24
C GLU A 35 13.95 18.06 -14.55
N GLU A 36 15.18 18.14 -14.03
CA GLU A 36 15.82 19.40 -13.63
C GLU A 36 16.18 20.22 -14.89
N GLY A 37 15.16 20.65 -15.63
CA GLY A 37 15.28 21.43 -16.85
C GLY A 37 14.45 22.69 -16.73
N GLU A 38 14.99 23.73 -16.09
CA GLU A 38 14.39 25.05 -16.00
C GLU A 38 14.28 25.70 -17.39
N LEU A 39 13.18 25.44 -18.10
CA LEU A 39 12.66 26.44 -19.02
C LEU A 39 11.92 27.48 -18.16
N GLU A 40 12.63 28.55 -17.81
CA GLU A 40 12.12 29.72 -17.10
C GLU A 40 10.77 30.15 -17.71
N GLY A 41 9.66 29.81 -17.03
CA GLY A 41 8.31 30.24 -17.44
C GLY A 41 7.22 29.16 -17.38
N SER A 42 7.58 27.87 -17.35
CA SER A 42 6.61 26.79 -17.08
C SER A 42 6.63 26.48 -15.58
N GLY A 43 5.48 26.60 -14.90
CA GLY A 43 5.37 26.37 -13.45
C GLY A 43 6.04 25.06 -13.04
N CYS A 44 7.11 25.15 -12.24
CA CYS A 44 8.08 24.08 -12.10
C CYS A 44 7.46 22.83 -11.42
N SER A 45 7.55 21.68 -12.10
CA SER A 45 7.12 20.36 -11.61
C SER A 45 7.76 20.02 -10.25
N SER A 46 9.01 20.43 -10.05
CA SER A 46 9.79 20.19 -8.83
C SER A 46 9.17 20.78 -7.55
N ALA A 47 8.28 21.78 -7.68
CA ALA A 47 7.61 22.38 -6.53
C ALA A 47 6.42 21.56 -5.99
N ARG A 48 6.00 20.48 -6.67
CA ARG A 48 4.79 19.74 -6.29
C ARG A 48 4.98 18.84 -5.08
N ALA A 49 6.03 18.02 -5.06
CA ALA A 49 6.30 17.14 -3.92
C ALA A 49 6.46 17.92 -2.60
N PRO A 50 7.23 19.03 -2.55
CA PRO A 50 7.29 19.88 -1.36
C PRO A 50 5.92 20.45 -0.93
N ARG A 51 5.01 20.73 -1.87
CA ARG A 51 3.66 21.20 -1.54
C ARG A 51 2.79 20.11 -0.92
N ILE A 52 2.84 18.88 -1.44
CA ILE A 52 2.15 17.73 -0.83
C ILE A 52 2.72 17.45 0.56
N GLU A 53 4.04 17.46 0.71
CA GLU A 53 4.72 17.29 2.00
C GLU A 53 4.28 18.36 3.01
N GLN A 54 4.29 19.63 2.60
CA GLN A 54 3.83 20.74 3.43
C GLN A 54 2.36 20.60 3.81
N TRP A 55 1.50 20.15 2.88
CA TRP A 55 0.10 19.87 3.17
C TRP A 55 -0.05 18.72 4.19
N CYS A 56 0.65 17.61 4.02
CA CYS A 56 0.64 16.50 4.98
C CYS A 56 1.06 16.95 6.39
N ARG A 57 2.12 17.77 6.48
CA ARG A 57 2.56 18.36 7.76
C ARG A 57 1.52 19.29 8.38
N ARG A 58 0.78 20.05 7.57
CA ARG A 58 -0.35 20.87 8.06
C ARG A 58 -1.49 20.03 8.61
N CYS A 59 -1.68 18.81 8.10
CA CYS A 59 -2.60 17.83 8.67
C CYS A 59 -2.07 17.15 9.95
N GLY A 60 -0.86 17.50 10.41
CA GLY A 60 -0.25 16.95 11.62
C GLY A 60 0.49 15.63 11.39
N LEU A 61 0.78 15.25 10.14
CA LEU A 61 1.54 14.05 9.84
C LEU A 61 3.05 14.29 10.03
N GLU A 62 3.69 13.45 10.85
CA GLU A 62 5.13 13.53 11.12
C GLU A 62 5.96 12.64 10.18
N ASP A 63 5.40 11.48 9.78
CA ASP A 63 6.10 10.50 8.96
C ASP A 63 5.78 10.68 7.46
N VAL A 64 6.45 11.66 6.86
CA VAL A 64 6.35 11.97 5.43
C VAL A 64 7.74 11.86 4.79
N SER A 65 7.88 10.95 3.84
CA SER A 65 9.08 10.74 3.03
C SER A 65 8.85 11.31 1.63
N VAL A 66 9.84 12.03 1.11
CA VAL A 66 9.77 12.64 -0.23
C VAL A 66 10.92 12.11 -1.08
N LEU A 67 10.59 11.61 -2.27
CA LEU A 67 11.53 11.21 -3.31
C LEU A 67 11.23 12.06 -4.55
N ALA A 68 12.02 13.10 -4.79
CA ALA A 68 11.77 14.06 -5.88
C ALA A 68 13.03 14.26 -6.73
N GLY A 69 12.81 14.54 -8.02
CA GLY A 69 13.88 14.78 -9.00
C GLY A 69 14.17 13.55 -9.85
N ASP A 70 15.43 13.40 -10.27
CA ASP A 70 15.89 12.29 -11.08
C ASP A 70 16.23 11.09 -10.18
N PHE A 71 15.26 10.21 -9.97
CA PHE A 71 15.48 8.91 -9.33
C PHE A 71 15.21 7.76 -10.28
N CYS A 72 15.81 6.61 -10.01
CA CYS A 72 15.61 5.38 -10.76
C CYS A 72 14.61 4.45 -10.06
N LEU A 73 14.10 3.45 -10.80
CA LEU A 73 13.16 2.48 -10.26
C LEU A 73 13.67 1.77 -8.99
N PRO A 74 14.93 1.28 -8.90
CA PRO A 74 15.46 0.71 -7.66
C PRO A 74 15.38 1.64 -6.44
N GLU A 75 15.58 2.94 -6.61
CA GLU A 75 15.47 3.92 -5.51
C GLU A 75 14.02 4.08 -5.06
N LEU A 76 13.07 4.10 -6.00
CA LEU A 76 11.64 4.08 -5.67
C LEU A 76 11.25 2.80 -4.92
N GLN A 77 11.75 1.64 -5.37
CA GLN A 77 11.49 0.36 -4.75
C GLN A 77 12.03 0.31 -3.31
N GLU A 78 13.24 0.79 -3.09
CA GLU A 78 13.85 0.89 -1.76
C GLU A 78 13.05 1.84 -0.85
N ALA A 79 12.60 2.99 -1.37
CA ALA A 79 11.78 3.93 -0.60
C ALA A 79 10.43 3.31 -0.17
N ILE A 80 9.79 2.54 -1.06
CA ILE A 80 8.55 1.81 -0.76
C ILE A 80 8.81 0.70 0.27
N TRP A 81 9.92 -0.04 0.13
CA TRP A 81 10.31 -1.06 1.09
C TRP A 81 10.54 -0.48 2.49
N GLN A 82 11.30 0.62 2.59
CA GLN A 82 11.55 1.33 3.85
C GLN A 82 10.26 1.91 4.46
N LEU A 83 9.27 2.29 3.65
CA LEU A 83 7.95 2.65 4.15
C LEU A 83 7.27 1.43 4.80
N GLY A 84 7.29 0.28 4.11
CA GLY A 84 6.69 -0.97 4.58
C GLY A 84 7.31 -1.51 5.87
N GLU A 85 8.65 -1.50 5.99
CA GLU A 85 9.36 -1.94 7.20
C GLU A 85 9.00 -1.13 8.46
N ARG A 86 8.55 0.11 8.26
CA ARG A 86 8.11 0.98 9.36
C ARG A 86 6.65 0.77 9.73
N CYS A 87 5.83 0.17 8.86
CA CYS A 87 4.41 -0.06 9.14
C CYS A 87 4.26 -1.13 10.26
N GLU A 88 3.29 -0.93 11.13
CA GLU A 88 2.82 -1.80 12.22
C GLU A 88 1.33 -2.14 11.97
N PRO A 89 0.77 -3.21 12.59
CA PRO A 89 -0.65 -3.52 12.45
C PRO A 89 -1.56 -2.37 12.87
N GLY A 90 -2.53 -2.02 12.02
CA GLY A 90 -3.47 -0.91 12.23
C GLY A 90 -3.05 0.40 11.54
N ASP A 91 -1.84 0.48 11.00
CA ASP A 91 -1.33 1.67 10.32
C ASP A 91 -1.95 1.90 8.93
N ALA A 92 -1.83 3.13 8.43
CA ALA A 92 -2.14 3.49 7.06
C ALA A 92 -0.88 4.02 6.34
N CYS A 93 -0.58 3.50 5.16
CA CYS A 93 0.59 3.84 4.37
C CYS A 93 0.07 4.44 3.03
N VAL A 94 0.33 5.73 2.77
CA VAL A 94 -0.16 6.49 1.61
C VAL A 94 0.98 6.72 0.62
N LEU A 95 0.76 6.39 -0.64
CA LEU A 95 1.71 6.51 -1.73
C LEU A 95 1.15 7.50 -2.75
N HIS A 96 1.88 8.58 -3.02
CA HIS A 96 1.59 9.48 -4.13
C HIS A 96 2.73 9.39 -5.14
N LEU A 97 2.45 8.84 -6.33
CA LEU A 97 3.44 8.54 -7.35
C LEU A 97 3.13 9.35 -8.62
N GLU A 98 4.04 10.22 -9.01
CA GLU A 98 3.91 11.06 -10.20
C GLU A 98 5.14 10.92 -11.11
N GLY A 99 4.92 11.00 -12.42
CA GLY A 99 5.97 10.92 -13.44
C GLY A 99 6.48 9.50 -13.67
N LEU A 100 5.73 8.46 -13.28
CA LEU A 100 6.18 7.07 -13.42
C LEU A 100 6.39 6.66 -14.89
N ALA A 101 5.66 7.27 -15.82
CA ALA A 101 5.82 7.02 -17.26
C ALA A 101 7.27 7.28 -17.74
N SER A 102 7.95 8.27 -17.14
CA SER A 102 9.34 8.63 -17.47
C SER A 102 10.35 7.56 -17.04
N LEU A 103 10.06 6.81 -15.96
CA LEU A 103 10.90 5.70 -15.51
C LEU A 103 10.87 4.50 -16.47
N CYS A 104 9.86 4.44 -17.34
CA CYS A 104 9.66 3.36 -18.30
C CYS A 104 10.29 3.63 -19.68
N GLY A 105 11.02 4.73 -19.86
CA GLY A 105 11.59 5.15 -21.16
C GLY A 105 12.77 4.30 -21.67
N ASP A 106 12.84 4.17 -23.01
CA ASP A 106 13.62 3.25 -23.87
C ASP A 106 15.17 3.26 -23.78
N GLY A 107 15.75 3.80 -22.72
CA GLY A 107 17.20 3.98 -22.58
C GLY A 107 17.97 2.75 -22.09
N ALA A 108 18.25 1.80 -22.99
CA ALA A 108 19.38 0.85 -22.90
C ALA A 108 19.30 -0.38 -21.95
N GLY A 109 18.13 -0.74 -21.41
CA GLY A 109 18.01 -1.87 -20.50
C GLY A 109 16.73 -2.70 -20.61
N GLY A 110 16.41 -3.24 -21.79
CA GLY A 110 15.58 -4.45 -21.90
C GLY A 110 14.12 -4.40 -21.44
N TRP A 111 13.40 -3.29 -21.59
CA TRP A 111 11.94 -3.28 -21.47
C TRP A 111 11.33 -3.77 -22.78
N GLN A 112 11.12 -5.08 -22.90
CA GLN A 112 10.52 -5.66 -24.11
C GLN A 112 9.00 -5.45 -24.07
N GLN A 113 8.54 -4.48 -24.86
CA GLN A 113 7.11 -4.28 -25.14
C GLN A 113 6.58 -5.52 -25.88
N ASP A 114 5.98 -6.47 -25.16
CA ASP A 114 5.25 -7.59 -25.77
C ASP A 114 4.00 -7.02 -26.47
N ARG A 115 4.18 -6.68 -27.75
CA ARG A 115 3.09 -6.33 -28.66
C ARG A 115 2.36 -7.59 -29.10
N ASP A 116 1.58 -8.18 -28.21
CA ASP A 116 0.62 -9.20 -28.63
C ASP A 116 -0.56 -8.53 -29.35
N CYS A 117 -0.84 -9.00 -30.56
CA CYS A 117 -1.73 -8.45 -31.60
C CYS A 117 -3.24 -8.41 -31.26
N SER A 118 -3.65 -8.29 -29.99
CA SER A 118 -5.05 -8.38 -29.58
C SER A 118 -5.81 -7.05 -29.47
N GLY A 119 -5.21 -5.92 -29.84
CA GLY A 119 -5.92 -4.62 -29.94
C GLY A 119 -6.22 -3.92 -28.61
N THR A 120 -5.99 -4.59 -27.47
CA THR A 120 -5.89 -4.00 -26.14
C THR A 120 -4.46 -4.16 -25.65
N GLY A 121 -3.56 -3.33 -26.17
CA GLY A 121 -2.15 -3.33 -25.77
C GLY A 121 -1.98 -2.84 -24.34
N GLY A 122 -2.21 -3.72 -23.37
CA GLY A 122 -1.91 -3.47 -21.97
C GLY A 122 -0.40 -3.33 -21.79
N PHE A 123 0.03 -2.21 -21.25
CA PHE A 123 1.42 -2.00 -20.86
C PHE A 123 1.75 -2.92 -19.67
N LYS A 124 2.35 -4.09 -19.92
CA LYS A 124 2.84 -4.98 -18.87
C LYS A 124 4.24 -4.54 -18.47
N VAL A 125 4.34 -3.81 -17.36
CA VAL A 125 5.63 -3.59 -16.72
C VAL A 125 5.96 -4.85 -15.95
N GLN A 126 6.97 -5.61 -16.40
CA GLN A 126 7.62 -6.60 -15.54
C GLN A 126 8.50 -5.83 -14.55
N LEU A 127 7.86 -5.24 -13.54
CA LEU A 127 8.60 -4.84 -12.36
C LEU A 127 9.13 -6.13 -11.71
N PRO A 128 10.35 -6.15 -11.17
CA PRO A 128 10.75 -7.20 -10.24
C PRO A 128 9.62 -7.29 -9.22
N GLU A 129 9.00 -8.46 -9.07
CA GLU A 129 7.92 -8.70 -8.11
C GLU A 129 8.39 -8.13 -6.78
N LEU A 130 7.83 -6.98 -6.39
CA LEU A 130 8.08 -6.42 -5.08
C LEU A 130 7.12 -7.16 -4.16
N PRO A 131 7.60 -8.00 -3.24
CA PRO A 131 6.75 -8.59 -2.23
C PRO A 131 6.39 -7.51 -1.17
N PHE A 132 6.11 -6.28 -1.59
CA PHE A 132 5.78 -5.16 -0.71
C PHE A 132 4.54 -5.51 0.12
N LEU A 133 3.46 -5.95 -0.54
CA LEU A 133 2.25 -6.38 0.16
C LEU A 133 2.49 -7.58 1.08
N GLU A 134 3.41 -8.49 0.72
CA GLU A 134 3.77 -9.64 1.55
C GLU A 134 4.64 -9.25 2.76
N ALA A 135 5.42 -8.18 2.62
CA ALA A 135 6.28 -7.63 3.66
C ALA A 135 5.51 -6.77 4.67
N LEU A 136 4.34 -6.24 4.29
CA LEU A 136 3.48 -5.48 5.19
C LEU A 136 2.91 -6.38 6.31
N PRO A 137 2.84 -5.87 7.55
CA PRO A 137 2.10 -6.53 8.61
C PRO A 137 0.62 -6.71 8.26
N SER A 138 -0.03 -7.67 8.92
CA SER A 138 -1.49 -7.77 8.92
C SER A 138 -2.13 -6.44 9.36
N HIS A 139 -3.32 -6.14 8.83
CA HIS A 139 -4.13 -4.98 9.22
C HIS A 139 -3.55 -3.61 8.84
N VAL A 140 -2.68 -3.54 7.83
CA VAL A 140 -2.22 -2.29 7.23
C VAL A 140 -3.14 -1.87 6.09
N THR A 141 -3.45 -0.58 6.01
CA THR A 141 -4.16 0.01 4.87
C THR A 141 -3.18 0.73 3.96
N VAL A 142 -3.16 0.40 2.67
CA VAL A 142 -2.36 1.07 1.65
C VAL A 142 -3.28 1.88 0.74
N VAL A 143 -3.02 3.18 0.61
CA VAL A 143 -3.71 4.03 -0.35
C VAL A 143 -2.70 4.56 -1.36
N CYS A 144 -2.86 4.23 -2.63
CA CYS A 144 -1.94 4.61 -3.69
C CYS A 144 -2.63 5.48 -4.73
N ILE A 145 -2.04 6.63 -5.03
CA ILE A 145 -2.49 7.55 -6.05
C ILE A 145 -1.35 7.66 -7.06
N SER A 146 -1.61 7.35 -8.32
CA SER A 146 -0.60 7.31 -9.39
C SER A 146 -1.08 7.99 -10.65
N ASP A 147 -0.16 8.60 -11.40
CA ASP A 147 -0.45 9.25 -12.68
C ASP A 147 -0.18 8.37 -13.93
N ALA A 148 0.10 7.09 -13.71
CA ALA A 148 0.42 6.16 -14.78
C ALA A 148 -0.56 4.98 -14.83
N PRO A 149 -0.97 4.52 -16.03
CA PRO A 149 -1.86 3.36 -16.19
C PRO A 149 -1.24 2.06 -15.65
N GLY A 150 0.09 2.00 -15.54
CA GLY A 150 0.85 0.87 -14.97
C GLY A 150 1.15 0.99 -13.47
N GLY A 151 0.69 2.05 -12.78
CA GLY A 151 0.99 2.25 -11.36
C GLY A 151 0.55 1.08 -10.46
N GLY A 152 -0.43 0.28 -10.90
CA GLY A 152 -0.89 -0.89 -10.15
C GLY A 152 0.02 -2.10 -10.18
N ALA A 153 0.85 -2.21 -11.22
CA ALA A 153 1.88 -3.25 -11.27
C ALA A 153 2.92 -3.07 -10.15
N LEU A 154 3.12 -1.85 -9.67
CA LEU A 154 4.10 -1.53 -8.63
C LEU A 154 3.72 -2.05 -7.25
N LEU A 155 2.43 -2.15 -6.98
CA LEU A 155 1.90 -2.71 -5.73
C LEU A 155 1.41 -4.14 -5.88
N ASP A 156 1.50 -4.69 -7.09
CA ASP A 156 1.06 -6.03 -7.41
C ASP A 156 -0.39 -6.34 -6.99
N VAL A 157 -1.27 -5.33 -7.03
CA VAL A 157 -2.69 -5.48 -6.67
C VAL A 157 -3.38 -6.47 -7.62
N GLU A 158 -2.86 -6.61 -8.84
CA GLU A 158 -3.35 -7.57 -9.83
C GLU A 158 -2.96 -9.02 -9.51
N ALA A 159 -1.76 -9.32 -9.03
CA ALA A 159 -1.41 -10.68 -8.62
C ALA A 159 -1.81 -10.99 -7.17
N ALA A 160 -2.24 -9.99 -6.40
CA ALA A 160 -2.86 -10.18 -5.10
C ALA A 160 -4.23 -10.91 -5.17
N VAL A 161 -4.76 -11.23 -6.36
CA VAL A 161 -5.78 -12.29 -6.49
C VAL A 161 -5.22 -13.52 -5.80
N PRO A 162 -5.85 -14.05 -4.74
CA PRO A 162 -5.23 -15.03 -3.87
C PRO A 162 -4.90 -16.29 -4.67
N ALA A 163 -3.69 -16.37 -5.19
CA ALA A 163 -3.05 -17.63 -5.46
C ALA A 163 -3.15 -18.39 -4.13
N PRO A 164 -3.61 -19.65 -4.12
CA PRO A 164 -3.68 -20.43 -2.89
C PRO A 164 -2.30 -20.38 -2.25
N LEU A 165 -2.18 -19.66 -1.13
CA LEU A 165 -0.91 -19.23 -0.55
C LEU A 165 0.00 -20.45 -0.42
N THR A 166 0.91 -20.62 -1.37
CA THR A 166 1.91 -21.66 -1.32
C THR A 166 2.94 -21.21 -0.30
N SER A 167 2.76 -21.67 0.95
CA SER A 167 3.82 -21.68 1.97
C SER A 167 4.42 -20.31 2.33
N GLY A 168 3.65 -19.23 2.24
CA GLY A 168 4.11 -17.85 2.48
C GLY A 168 4.58 -17.60 3.93
N GLY A 169 5.67 -16.84 4.07
CA GLY A 169 6.36 -16.57 5.33
C GLY A 169 5.51 -15.85 6.37
N PHE A 170 4.98 -16.62 7.32
CA PHE A 170 4.43 -16.12 8.57
C PHE A 170 5.55 -15.53 9.44
N ARG A 171 5.29 -14.41 10.09
CA ARG A 171 6.22 -13.74 11.02
C ARG A 171 5.60 -13.59 12.40
N ASP A 172 6.45 -13.47 13.40
CA ASP A 172 6.04 -13.20 14.78
C ASP A 172 5.17 -11.93 14.82
N GLY A 173 3.96 -12.07 15.36
CA GLY A 173 2.99 -10.99 15.46
C GLY A 173 1.96 -10.91 14.34
N ASP A 174 2.10 -11.68 13.25
CA ASP A 174 1.06 -11.79 12.22
C ASP A 174 -0.26 -12.28 12.84
N PHE A 175 -1.40 -11.89 12.25
CA PHE A 175 -2.68 -12.51 12.58
C PHE A 175 -3.00 -13.58 11.54
N VAL A 176 -3.39 -14.76 12.01
CA VAL A 176 -3.68 -15.90 11.14
C VAL A 176 -4.96 -16.57 11.54
N ARG A 177 -5.73 -17.00 10.56
CA ARG A 177 -6.92 -17.81 10.74
C ARG A 177 -6.57 -19.28 10.52
N LEU A 178 -6.87 -20.11 11.50
CA LEU A 178 -6.82 -21.56 11.32
C LEU A 178 -8.00 -21.98 10.45
N SER A 179 -7.75 -22.82 9.43
CA SER A 179 -8.81 -23.33 8.56
C SER A 179 -9.97 -23.91 9.38
N SER A 180 -11.21 -23.61 8.98
CA SER A 180 -12.41 -24.16 9.60
C SER A 180 -12.72 -25.59 9.14
N ASP A 181 -12.04 -26.09 8.10
CA ASP A 181 -12.22 -27.45 7.60
C ASP A 181 -11.40 -28.45 8.44
N LEU A 182 -12.05 -29.03 9.45
CA LEU A 182 -11.46 -30.05 10.33
C LEU A 182 -10.83 -31.21 9.55
N ARG A 183 -11.43 -31.62 8.44
CA ARG A 183 -10.96 -32.77 7.66
C ARG A 183 -9.64 -32.41 7.00
N PHE A 184 -9.60 -31.27 6.31
CA PHE A 184 -8.38 -30.75 5.69
C PHE A 184 -7.26 -30.62 6.72
N VAL A 185 -7.51 -29.96 7.86
CA VAL A 185 -6.50 -29.75 8.91
C VAL A 185 -5.94 -31.09 9.40
N ARG A 186 -6.78 -32.07 9.70
CA ARG A 186 -6.32 -33.39 10.17
C ARG A 186 -5.54 -34.17 9.12
N GLU A 187 -5.97 -34.14 7.86
CA GLU A 187 -5.27 -34.79 6.76
C GLU A 187 -3.87 -34.16 6.57
N THR A 188 -3.77 -32.83 6.61
CA THR A 188 -2.49 -32.12 6.53
C THR A 188 -1.57 -32.42 7.72
N PHE A 189 -2.11 -32.46 8.95
CA PHE A 189 -1.33 -32.84 10.14
C PHE A 189 -0.76 -34.25 10.00
N ALA A 190 -1.60 -35.22 9.61
CA ALA A 190 -1.15 -36.60 9.43
C ALA A 190 -0.11 -36.73 8.31
N GLN A 191 -0.30 -36.03 7.19
CA GLN A 191 0.62 -36.03 6.05
C GLN A 191 2.00 -35.45 6.42
N LEU A 192 2.03 -34.40 7.23
CA LEU A 192 3.26 -33.71 7.63
C LEU A 192 3.85 -34.22 8.95
N GLY A 193 3.24 -35.23 9.59
CA GLY A 193 3.73 -35.84 10.82
C GLY A 193 3.49 -35.03 12.10
N TYR A 194 2.52 -34.11 12.09
CA TYR A 194 2.14 -33.32 13.27
C TYR A 194 1.17 -34.09 14.16
N GLY A 195 1.29 -33.90 15.48
CA GLY A 195 0.35 -34.44 16.45
C GLY A 195 -0.96 -33.65 16.50
N TRP A 196 -2.10 -34.32 16.46
CA TRP A 196 -3.41 -33.71 16.64
C TRP A 196 -3.93 -33.94 18.07
N ALA A 197 -4.25 -32.85 18.78
CA ALA A 197 -4.84 -32.90 20.12
C ALA A 197 -6.31 -32.48 20.09
N LEU A 198 -7.13 -33.05 21.00
CA LEU A 198 -8.58 -32.77 21.03
C LEU A 198 -8.93 -31.28 21.18
N PRO A 199 -8.24 -30.48 22.03
CA PRO A 199 -8.59 -29.06 22.18
C PRO A 199 -8.26 -28.21 20.95
N MET A 200 -7.46 -28.71 19.98
CA MET A 200 -7.23 -28.01 18.71
C MET A 200 -8.52 -27.82 17.89
N HIS A 201 -9.54 -28.65 18.13
CA HIS A 201 -10.86 -28.50 17.51
C HIS A 201 -11.49 -27.13 17.81
N GLU A 202 -11.29 -26.59 19.01
CA GLU A 202 -11.84 -25.29 19.43
C GLU A 202 -11.11 -24.10 18.80
N MET A 203 -10.00 -24.35 18.10
CA MET A 203 -9.23 -23.33 17.39
C MET A 203 -9.68 -23.15 15.94
N LEU A 204 -10.38 -24.12 15.36
CA LEU A 204 -10.75 -24.10 13.95
C LEU A 204 -11.60 -22.87 13.59
N GLY A 205 -11.26 -22.20 12.49
CA GLY A 205 -11.93 -21.00 11.99
C GLY A 205 -11.63 -19.71 12.77
N ARG A 206 -10.92 -19.79 13.90
CA ARG A 206 -10.58 -18.64 14.74
C ARG A 206 -9.29 -17.98 14.29
N ILE A 207 -9.17 -16.70 14.64
CA ILE A 207 -7.99 -15.88 14.37
C ILE A 207 -7.09 -15.90 15.61
N PHE A 208 -5.81 -16.06 15.40
CA PHE A 208 -4.78 -16.05 16.43
C PHE A 208 -3.64 -15.14 16.01
N ARG A 209 -3.00 -14.51 17.00
CA ARG A 209 -1.72 -13.87 16.79
C ARG A 209 -0.62 -14.92 16.77
N VAL A 210 0.24 -14.91 15.76
CA VAL A 210 1.43 -15.74 15.67
C VAL A 210 2.38 -15.34 16.80
N LEU A 211 2.72 -16.30 17.65
CA LEU A 211 3.66 -16.08 18.75
C LEU A 211 5.11 -16.26 18.29
N GLU A 212 5.35 -17.24 17.42
CA GLU A 212 6.67 -17.52 16.86
C GLU A 212 6.58 -18.28 15.52
N ALA A 213 7.51 -18.04 14.61
CA ALA A 213 7.65 -18.77 13.34
C ALA A 213 9.05 -19.40 13.24
N PRO A 214 9.31 -20.53 13.93
CA PRO A 214 10.68 -21.04 14.13
C PRO A 214 11.34 -21.60 12.86
N SER A 215 10.55 -22.00 11.87
CA SER A 215 11.04 -22.51 10.59
C SER A 215 10.01 -22.28 9.48
N PRO A 216 10.45 -22.17 8.22
CA PRO A 216 9.53 -22.12 7.08
C PRO A 216 8.55 -23.29 7.12
N GLY A 217 7.25 -22.99 7.05
CA GLY A 217 6.21 -24.00 7.10
C GLY A 217 5.67 -24.36 8.49
N THR A 218 6.24 -23.81 9.57
CA THR A 218 5.81 -24.07 10.96
C THR A 218 5.46 -22.77 11.66
N VAL A 219 4.29 -22.71 12.29
CA VAL A 219 3.79 -21.51 12.97
C VAL A 219 3.32 -21.84 14.38
N GLY A 220 3.84 -21.13 15.36
CA GLY A 220 3.46 -21.23 16.78
C GLY A 220 2.29 -20.31 17.12
N LEU A 221 1.18 -20.91 17.58
CA LEU A 221 -0.02 -20.22 18.03
C LEU A 221 -0.23 -20.41 19.54
N PRO A 222 -1.01 -19.54 20.20
CA PRO A 222 -1.34 -19.70 21.61
C PRO A 222 -2.02 -21.04 21.88
N SER A 223 -1.48 -21.79 22.83
CA SER A 223 -2.06 -23.03 23.32
C SER A 223 -3.32 -22.72 24.15
N PRO A 224 -4.50 -23.29 23.82
CA PRO A 224 -5.73 -23.04 24.57
C PRO A 224 -5.68 -23.46 26.05
N ASP A 225 -4.86 -24.47 26.37
CA ASP A 225 -4.74 -25.05 27.71
C ASP A 225 -3.42 -24.67 28.42
N GLY A 226 -2.59 -23.84 27.80
CA GLY A 226 -1.29 -23.43 28.32
C GLY A 226 -0.22 -24.53 28.31
N SER A 227 -0.50 -25.71 27.73
CA SER A 227 0.48 -26.78 27.59
C SER A 227 1.62 -26.41 26.65
N CYS A 228 2.70 -27.20 26.67
CA CYS A 228 3.88 -26.97 25.82
C CYS A 228 4.51 -25.56 25.98
N GLY A 229 4.42 -24.97 27.17
CA GLY A 229 4.93 -23.62 27.40
C GLY A 229 4.04 -22.51 26.82
N GLY A 230 2.77 -22.81 26.53
CA GLY A 230 1.80 -21.84 26.01
C GLY A 230 1.78 -21.71 24.49
N VAL A 231 2.56 -22.52 23.76
CA VAL A 231 2.65 -22.46 22.29
C VAL A 231 2.39 -23.83 21.68
N TRP A 232 1.51 -23.89 20.69
CA TRP A 232 1.25 -25.06 19.85
C TRP A 232 1.66 -24.78 18.42
N TYR A 233 2.32 -25.73 17.76
CA TYR A 233 2.80 -25.58 16.38
C TYR A 233 1.82 -26.15 15.37
N PHE A 234 1.57 -25.37 14.32
CA PHE A 234 0.69 -25.69 13.21
C PHE A 234 1.48 -25.66 11.90
N PRO A 235 1.18 -26.56 10.94
CA PRO A 235 1.65 -26.41 9.58
C PRO A 235 1.14 -25.10 8.96
N ALA A 236 2.01 -24.34 8.32
CA ALA A 236 1.65 -23.14 7.56
C ALA A 236 0.48 -23.38 6.58
N ALA A 237 0.43 -24.58 5.97
CA ALA A 237 -0.59 -24.95 4.99
C ALA A 237 -2.04 -24.96 5.55
N VAL A 238 -2.22 -25.04 6.87
CA VAL A 238 -3.56 -24.98 7.49
C VAL A 238 -3.96 -23.58 7.95
N LEU A 239 -3.08 -22.61 7.77
CA LEU A 239 -3.25 -21.23 8.21
C LEU A 239 -3.42 -20.32 7.00
N GLN A 240 -4.24 -19.29 7.17
CA GLN A 240 -4.35 -18.18 6.24
C GLN A 240 -3.98 -16.91 6.99
N LYS A 241 -3.15 -16.03 6.42
CA LYS A 241 -2.97 -14.69 7.01
C LYS A 241 -4.33 -14.01 7.07
N ASP A 242 -4.70 -13.58 8.27
CA ASP A 242 -5.93 -12.85 8.52
C ASP A 242 -5.61 -11.35 8.60
N GLY A 243 -6.48 -10.54 8.00
CA GLY A 243 -6.24 -9.14 7.75
C GLY A 243 -5.15 -8.89 6.71
N THR A 244 -5.35 -9.46 5.51
CA THR A 244 -4.63 -9.05 4.31
C THR A 244 -4.65 -7.53 4.19
N PRO A 245 -3.53 -6.89 3.80
CA PRO A 245 -3.51 -5.44 3.64
C PRO A 245 -4.70 -4.98 2.79
N ARG A 246 -5.40 -3.95 3.26
CA ARG A 246 -6.42 -3.29 2.45
C ARG A 246 -5.69 -2.39 1.49
N VAL A 247 -5.84 -2.62 0.19
CA VAL A 247 -5.20 -1.77 -0.81
C VAL A 247 -6.27 -1.02 -1.56
N ILE A 248 -6.11 0.29 -1.67
CA ILE A 248 -6.94 1.16 -2.49
C ILE A 248 -6.01 1.88 -3.44
N GLN A 249 -6.26 1.76 -4.72
CA GLN A 249 -5.41 2.35 -5.74
C GLN A 249 -6.23 3.17 -6.72
N LEU A 250 -5.84 4.42 -6.91
CA LEU A 250 -6.31 5.27 -7.98
C LEU A 250 -5.17 5.50 -8.98
N SER A 251 -5.43 5.20 -10.25
CA SER A 251 -4.58 5.60 -11.37
C SER A 251 -5.31 6.63 -12.23
N ILE A 252 -4.63 7.69 -12.62
CA ILE A 252 -5.15 8.83 -13.40
C ILE A 252 -4.21 9.07 -14.56
N TRP A 253 -4.71 9.10 -15.79
CA TRP A 253 -3.86 9.33 -16.96
C TRP A 253 -4.66 9.96 -18.10
N THR A 254 -3.99 10.45 -19.14
CA THR A 254 -4.64 10.95 -20.37
C THR A 254 -4.27 10.06 -21.55
N ASP A 255 -5.18 9.88 -22.52
CA ASP A 255 -4.82 9.20 -23.77
C ASP A 255 -4.02 10.16 -24.66
N ALA A 256 -2.72 9.95 -24.75
CA ALA A 256 -1.92 10.57 -25.81
C ALA A 256 -2.20 9.87 -27.15
N GLU A 257 -3.41 9.97 -27.71
CA GLU A 257 -3.66 9.50 -29.07
C GLU A 257 -2.93 10.42 -30.07
N GLY A 258 -1.77 9.96 -30.55
CA GLY A 258 -1.09 10.50 -31.74
C GLY A 258 -0.12 11.66 -31.51
N SER A 259 0.15 12.06 -30.26
CA SER A 259 1.26 12.98 -29.98
C SER A 259 2.58 12.20 -29.94
N PRO A 260 3.65 12.65 -30.63
CA PRO A 260 4.94 11.99 -30.54
C PRO A 260 5.42 11.92 -29.08
N PRO A 261 5.88 10.75 -28.62
CA PRO A 261 6.46 10.61 -27.28
C PRO A 261 7.63 11.59 -27.16
N GLY A 262 7.55 12.55 -26.24
CA GLY A 262 8.65 13.48 -25.94
C GLY A 262 8.39 14.97 -26.15
N THR A 263 7.16 15.43 -26.43
CA THR A 263 6.88 16.89 -26.50
C THR A 263 5.76 17.39 -25.59
N GLY A 264 5.01 16.50 -24.96
CA GLY A 264 4.01 16.87 -23.95
C GLY A 264 4.59 16.65 -22.57
N GLN A 265 5.04 17.73 -21.93
CA GLN A 265 5.28 17.78 -20.49
C GLN A 265 3.97 17.38 -19.82
N GLU A 266 3.85 16.13 -19.35
CA GLU A 266 2.68 15.71 -18.55
C GLU A 266 2.73 16.50 -17.25
N VAL A 267 1.96 17.58 -17.25
CA VAL A 267 1.80 18.50 -16.15
C VAL A 267 1.15 17.67 -15.05
N GLY A 268 1.91 17.31 -14.02
CA GLY A 268 1.51 16.71 -12.74
C GLY A 268 0.11 17.00 -12.27
N LEU A 269 -0.79 16.32 -12.96
CA LEU A 269 -2.22 16.51 -12.90
C LEU A 269 -2.70 15.93 -11.59
N CYS A 270 -2.09 14.80 -11.21
CA CYS A 270 -2.37 14.06 -10.01
C CYS A 270 -2.09 14.88 -8.74
N ALA A 271 -0.88 15.43 -8.57
CA ALA A 271 -0.59 16.29 -7.43
C ALA A 271 -1.44 17.57 -7.41
N ALA A 272 -1.64 18.20 -8.58
CA ALA A 272 -2.46 19.41 -8.67
C ALA A 272 -3.92 19.14 -8.29
N ALA A 273 -4.49 18.03 -8.78
CA ALA A 273 -5.84 17.58 -8.46
C ALA A 273 -5.96 17.20 -6.98
N LEU A 274 -4.98 16.49 -6.42
CA LEU A 274 -4.96 16.13 -5.00
C LEU A 274 -4.95 17.39 -4.10
N LEU A 275 -4.10 18.37 -4.41
CA LEU A 275 -4.05 19.62 -3.64
C LEU A 275 -5.35 20.43 -3.76
N ARG A 276 -5.94 20.54 -4.97
CA ARG A 276 -7.25 21.18 -5.16
C ARG A 276 -8.37 20.46 -4.40
N THR A 277 -8.36 19.13 -4.42
CA THR A 277 -9.30 18.28 -3.67
C THR A 277 -9.17 18.52 -2.18
N ALA A 278 -7.94 18.57 -1.68
CA ALA A 278 -7.67 18.81 -0.28
C ALA A 278 -8.16 20.18 0.21
N GLU A 279 -8.04 21.21 -0.63
CA GLU A 279 -8.59 22.54 -0.39
C GLU A 279 -10.13 22.53 -0.46
N ALA A 280 -10.72 21.93 -1.49
CA ALA A 280 -12.17 21.86 -1.68
C ALA A 280 -12.88 21.13 -0.53
N LEU A 281 -12.28 20.06 -0.04
CA LEU A 281 -12.80 19.24 1.07
C LEU A 281 -12.34 19.74 2.46
N SER A 282 -11.57 20.83 2.51
CA SER A 282 -11.05 21.42 3.76
C SER A 282 -10.34 20.42 4.67
N LEU A 283 -9.53 19.51 4.09
CA LEU A 283 -8.90 18.39 4.82
C LEU A 283 -7.90 18.84 5.91
N ALA A 284 -7.44 20.09 5.82
CA ALA A 284 -6.54 20.70 6.81
C ALA A 284 -7.27 21.31 8.01
N ASP A 285 -8.58 21.51 7.94
CA ASP A 285 -9.33 22.33 8.91
C ASP A 285 -10.20 21.51 9.88
N GLY A 286 -10.28 20.17 9.73
CA GLY A 286 -10.99 19.32 10.67
C GLY A 286 -11.08 17.86 10.23
N PRO A 287 -11.65 16.98 11.09
CA PRO A 287 -11.77 15.56 10.81
C PRO A 287 -12.74 15.38 9.65
N CYS A 288 -12.22 14.97 8.51
CA CYS A 288 -13.08 14.51 7.45
C CYS A 288 -13.43 13.05 7.76
N GLY A 289 -14.69 12.80 8.16
CA GLY A 289 -15.26 11.46 8.17
C GLY A 289 -15.52 10.94 6.75
N LEU A 290 -14.66 11.29 5.78
CA LEU A 290 -14.79 10.93 4.38
C LEU A 290 -14.27 9.51 4.17
N SER A 291 -14.98 8.76 3.34
CA SER A 291 -14.41 7.51 2.81
C SER A 291 -13.31 7.83 1.80
N CYS A 292 -12.39 6.89 1.58
CA CYS A 292 -11.43 6.98 0.48
C CYS A 292 -12.16 7.10 -0.86
N GLN A 293 -13.29 6.40 -1.06
CA GLN A 293 -14.08 6.49 -2.28
C GLN A 293 -14.58 7.92 -2.55
N ASP A 294 -15.12 8.60 -1.55
CA ASP A 294 -15.63 9.98 -1.71
C ASP A 294 -14.51 10.94 -2.10
N LEU A 295 -13.37 10.86 -1.42
CA LEU A 295 -12.22 11.70 -1.73
C LEU A 295 -11.62 11.41 -3.11
N LEU A 296 -11.45 10.12 -3.45
CA LEU A 296 -10.87 9.73 -4.74
C LEU A 296 -11.82 10.09 -5.89
N LYS A 297 -13.14 10.06 -5.67
CA LYS A 297 -14.11 10.56 -6.63
C LYS A 297 -13.96 12.07 -6.87
N GLU A 298 -13.89 12.87 -5.82
CA GLU A 298 -13.63 14.31 -5.93
C GLU A 298 -12.30 14.57 -6.65
N LEU A 299 -11.27 13.79 -6.34
CA LEU A 299 -9.97 13.90 -6.99
C LEU A 299 -10.04 13.63 -8.50
N CYS A 300 -10.80 12.63 -8.93
CA CYS A 300 -11.07 12.40 -10.35
C CYS A 300 -11.76 13.61 -11.00
N GLU A 301 -12.77 14.21 -10.34
CA GLU A 301 -13.47 15.39 -10.84
C GLU A 301 -12.51 16.59 -10.97
N GLN A 302 -11.68 16.86 -9.96
CA GLN A 302 -10.65 17.91 -10.02
C GLN A 302 -9.60 17.66 -11.12
N ALA A 303 -9.21 16.40 -11.34
CA ALA A 303 -8.28 16.03 -12.41
C ALA A 303 -8.88 16.29 -13.79
N SER A 304 -10.14 15.90 -14.02
CA SER A 304 -10.84 16.17 -15.27
C SER A 304 -10.96 17.68 -15.55
N GLU A 305 -11.36 18.47 -14.56
CA GLU A 305 -11.45 19.94 -14.70
C GLU A 305 -10.10 20.59 -15.03
N LEU A 306 -9.02 20.12 -14.38
CA LEU A 306 -7.68 20.62 -14.65
C LEU A 306 -7.21 20.27 -16.06
N ALA A 307 -7.46 19.06 -16.52
CA ALA A 307 -7.13 18.64 -17.87
C ALA A 307 -7.90 19.47 -18.91
N ASP A 308 -9.20 19.67 -18.72
CA ASP A 308 -10.04 20.49 -19.60
C ASP A 308 -9.55 21.95 -19.64
N ALA A 309 -9.22 22.53 -18.48
CA ALA A 309 -8.69 23.90 -18.39
C ALA A 309 -7.34 24.07 -19.10
N CYS A 310 -6.53 23.00 -19.13
CA CYS A 310 -5.26 22.95 -19.83
C CYS A 310 -5.38 22.56 -21.31
N GLY A 311 -6.59 22.27 -21.81
CA GLY A 311 -6.81 21.77 -23.18
C GLY A 311 -6.18 20.39 -23.43
N MET A 312 -6.02 19.58 -22.38
CA MET A 312 -5.51 18.22 -22.46
C MET A 312 -6.60 17.26 -22.95
N PRO A 313 -6.22 16.06 -23.45
CA PRO A 313 -7.19 14.99 -23.72
C PRO A 313 -8.00 14.63 -22.46
N PRO A 314 -9.20 14.04 -22.62
CA PRO A 314 -10.00 13.60 -21.50
C PRO A 314 -9.22 12.66 -20.56
N VAL A 315 -9.36 12.91 -19.26
CA VAL A 315 -8.74 12.10 -18.21
C VAL A 315 -9.44 10.75 -18.12
N ARG A 316 -8.64 9.69 -18.02
CA ARG A 316 -9.07 8.35 -17.63
C ARG A 316 -8.65 8.07 -16.21
N THR A 317 -9.50 7.32 -15.52
CA THR A 317 -9.26 6.94 -14.12
C THR A 317 -9.58 5.46 -13.92
N SER A 318 -8.78 4.77 -13.10
CA SER A 318 -9.07 3.42 -12.63
C SER A 318 -8.92 3.38 -11.12
N LEU A 319 -10.03 3.11 -10.43
CA LEU A 319 -10.07 2.81 -9.01
C LEU A 319 -10.11 1.31 -8.82
N ARG A 320 -9.21 0.79 -7.99
CA ARG A 320 -9.12 -0.62 -7.65
C ARG A 320 -8.98 -0.78 -6.14
N SER A 321 -9.56 -1.86 -5.62
CA SER A 321 -9.50 -2.15 -4.20
C SER A 321 -9.30 -3.65 -3.95
N HIS A 322 -8.59 -3.97 -2.86
CA HIS A 322 -8.36 -5.33 -2.36
C HIS A 322 -8.70 -5.37 -0.86
N PRO A 323 -9.35 -6.44 -0.35
CA PRO A 323 -9.68 -7.69 -1.05
C PRO A 323 -10.90 -7.63 -1.98
N ASP A 324 -11.71 -6.59 -1.89
CA ASP A 324 -12.90 -6.39 -2.70
C ASP A 324 -13.12 -4.91 -3.03
N GLU A 325 -14.01 -4.63 -3.97
CA GLU A 325 -14.30 -3.27 -4.46
C GLU A 325 -14.90 -2.35 -3.39
N GLY A 326 -15.56 -2.89 -2.35
CA GLY A 326 -16.20 -2.14 -1.27
C GLY A 326 -15.23 -1.54 -0.26
N VAL A 327 -13.97 -1.99 -0.25
CA VAL A 327 -12.94 -1.51 0.69
C VAL A 327 -12.73 -0.01 0.61
N ALA A 328 -12.82 0.60 -0.58
CA ALA A 328 -12.68 2.05 -0.73
C ALA A 328 -13.80 2.84 -0.02
N SER A 329 -15.00 2.27 0.07
CA SER A 329 -16.15 2.87 0.78
C SER A 329 -16.01 2.73 2.30
N ASP A 330 -15.41 1.62 2.76
CA ASP A 330 -15.30 1.29 4.19
C ASP A 330 -14.09 1.94 4.88
N VAL A 331 -13.03 2.23 4.12
CA VAL A 331 -11.82 2.86 4.66
C VAL A 331 -11.99 4.37 4.68
N ARG A 332 -11.67 4.99 5.83
CA ARG A 332 -11.60 6.44 5.97
C ARG A 332 -10.32 6.99 5.36
N TRP A 333 -10.41 8.17 4.76
CA TRP A 333 -9.23 8.84 4.22
C TRP A 333 -8.21 9.13 5.34
N PRO A 334 -6.95 8.68 5.21
CA PRO A 334 -5.98 8.76 6.31
C PRO A 334 -5.29 10.12 6.46
N ILE A 335 -5.29 10.99 5.43
CA ILE A 335 -4.62 12.31 5.51
C ILE A 335 -5.65 13.40 5.84
N ALA A 336 -5.97 13.53 7.12
CA ALA A 336 -6.88 14.56 7.62
C ALA A 336 -6.38 15.14 8.94
N ALA A 337 -6.59 16.44 9.16
CA ALA A 337 -6.28 17.05 10.44
C ALA A 337 -7.17 16.46 11.56
N ALA A 338 -6.55 16.21 12.72
CA ALA A 338 -7.31 15.85 13.91
C ALA A 338 -8.28 16.99 14.31
N PRO A 339 -9.46 16.68 14.88
CA PRO A 339 -10.38 17.71 15.35
C PRO A 339 -9.74 18.62 16.40
N GLN A 340 -9.64 19.92 16.08
CA GLN A 340 -9.11 20.92 17.00
C GLN A 340 -9.92 21.02 18.31
N GLU A 341 -11.18 20.58 18.31
CA GLU A 341 -12.03 20.57 19.52
C GLU A 341 -11.59 19.57 20.59
N MET A 342 -10.71 18.60 20.29
CA MET A 342 -10.17 17.67 21.30
C MET A 342 -8.88 18.16 21.99
N ALA A 343 -8.35 19.32 21.60
CA ALA A 343 -7.11 19.89 22.15
C ALA A 343 -7.32 20.93 23.26
N ARG A 344 -8.56 21.11 23.76
CA ARG A 344 -8.92 22.00 24.88
C ARG A 344 -9.40 21.20 26.08
#